data_AF-A0A4S4MLY6-F1
#
_entry.id   AF-A0A4S4MLY6-F1
#
_cell.length_a   1.000
_cell.length_b   1.000
_cell.length_c   1.000
_cell.angle_alpha   90.00
_cell.angle_beta   90.00
_cell.angle_gamma   90.00
#
_symmetry.space_group_name_H-M   'P 1'
#
loop_
_entity.id
_entity.type
_entity.pdbx_description
1 polymer ?
#
loop_
_entity_poly.entity_id
_entity_poly.type
_entity_poly.pdbx_seq_one_letter_code
_entity_poly.pdbx_strand_id
1 'polypeptide(L)'
;MEREYDCEYTDGPIPSATQLLERDVVRLEARIKELEADPQRTSQKPTAAALMSTAPNVQDTPSSSTSVTSSQTIIPVDPESEVHQAVIGLLRIVPQLPTQQDQITRRIGEEGERINAFWTTYILDRGWSVAQGSHANDVFLGVQIDTPWPQEMGSYEEGSLPSELRSFNTVNTFLQDPAAETPYNAISTIAFRAKAATLFERATRLASQWTHGLQPLLELPLQEADPAAPLPPAMSEFDGFYVQVYQLDAVLRSFTAGLLSLDTPEVAGNVELGAYLLVTHTYAQCALIRLHTHLEFSLTTTDERQDLRAAKEAADAISKVQLTEMPILDPILAILWSVVGRVFIDSIKRLGNDEVEPKNTLLLYLDKVLGAMSLYSHTSVLMSSQVAALQTDLLTLNVPHPFIVMADE
;
A
#
# COMPACT_ATOMS: atom_id res chain seq x y z
N MET A 1 15.10 -31.63 -34.96
CA MET A 1 15.11 -31.60 -33.48
C MET A 1 13.77 -31.03 -33.08
N GLU A 2 12.80 -31.91 -32.96
CA GLU A 2 11.38 -31.61 -32.71
C GLU A 2 11.20 -31.16 -31.25
N ARG A 3 10.40 -30.10 -31.05
CA ARG A 3 9.90 -29.69 -29.74
C ARG A 3 8.55 -30.36 -29.56
N GLU A 4 8.51 -31.45 -28.82
CA GLU A 4 7.29 -32.06 -28.30
C GLU A 4 7.40 -32.08 -26.79
N TYR A 5 6.79 -31.10 -26.12
CA TYR A 5 6.21 -31.20 -24.78
C TYR A 5 5.30 -29.97 -24.61
N ASP A 6 4.17 -29.97 -25.32
CA ASP A 6 3.03 -29.14 -24.92
C ASP A 6 2.44 -29.78 -23.66
N CYS A 7 2.38 -29.01 -22.57
CA CYS A 7 1.71 -29.40 -21.34
C CYS A 7 0.20 -29.51 -21.61
N GLU A 8 -0.27 -30.72 -21.89
CA GLU A 8 -1.70 -31.02 -22.00
C GLU A 8 -2.32 -31.01 -20.59
N TYR A 9 -3.06 -29.94 -20.28
CA TYR A 9 -3.83 -29.83 -19.05
C TYR A 9 -5.06 -30.72 -19.18
N THR A 10 -4.97 -31.96 -18.67
CA THR A 10 -6.12 -32.86 -18.63
C THR A 10 -7.02 -32.45 -17.47
N ASP A 11 -8.14 -31.80 -17.78
CA ASP A 11 -9.23 -31.63 -16.83
C ASP A 11 -9.71 -33.03 -16.41
N GLY A 12 -9.44 -33.39 -15.15
CA GLY A 12 -9.93 -34.64 -14.58
C GLY A 12 -11.46 -34.70 -14.58
N PRO A 13 -12.06 -35.87 -14.26
CA PRO A 13 -13.51 -36.09 -14.28
C PRO A 13 -14.29 -35.32 -13.19
N ILE A 14 -13.66 -34.34 -12.55
CA ILE A 14 -14.24 -33.50 -11.50
C ILE A 14 -14.69 -32.20 -12.16
N PRO A 15 -15.97 -31.82 -12.05
CA PRO A 15 -16.44 -30.58 -12.66
C PRO A 15 -15.63 -29.39 -12.13
N SER A 16 -15.16 -28.54 -13.05
CA SER A 16 -14.34 -27.39 -12.69
C SER A 16 -15.14 -26.41 -11.82
N ALA A 17 -14.46 -25.60 -11.00
CA ALA A 17 -15.11 -24.59 -10.17
C ALA A 17 -16.03 -23.67 -11.00
N THR A 18 -15.65 -23.38 -12.24
CA THR A 18 -16.44 -22.62 -13.22
C THR A 18 -17.73 -23.34 -13.60
N GLN A 19 -17.68 -24.64 -13.89
CA GLN A 19 -18.88 -25.44 -14.20
C GLN A 19 -19.83 -25.57 -13.01
N LEU A 20 -19.31 -25.62 -11.79
CA LEU A 20 -20.14 -25.59 -10.58
C LEU A 20 -20.86 -24.25 -10.45
N LEU A 21 -20.14 -23.14 -10.66
CA LEU A 21 -20.72 -21.80 -10.62
C LEU A 21 -21.80 -21.61 -11.69
N GLU A 22 -21.56 -22.04 -12.92
CA GLU A 22 -22.54 -21.96 -14.00
C GLU A 22 -23.83 -22.72 -13.65
N ARG A 23 -23.70 -23.90 -13.04
CA ARG A 23 -24.86 -24.70 -12.61
C ARG A 23 -25.66 -24.00 -11.50
N ASP A 24 -24.97 -23.33 -10.58
CA ASP A 24 -25.60 -22.61 -9.48
C ASP A 24 -26.27 -21.31 -9.96
N VAL A 25 -25.67 -20.60 -10.91
CA VAL A 25 -26.28 -19.43 -11.55
C VAL A 25 -27.59 -19.82 -12.24
N VAL A 26 -27.57 -20.86 -13.07
CA VAL A 26 -28.80 -21.34 -13.76
C VAL A 26 -29.88 -21.73 -12.76
N ARG A 27 -29.51 -22.35 -11.64
CA ARG A 27 -30.45 -22.74 -10.58
C ARG A 27 -31.07 -21.50 -9.90
N LEU A 28 -30.26 -20.49 -9.62
CA LEU A 28 -30.71 -19.26 -8.97
C LEU A 28 -31.60 -18.43 -9.89
N GLU A 29 -31.26 -18.33 -11.17
CA GLU A 29 -32.08 -17.65 -12.18
C GLU A 29 -33.45 -18.33 -12.34
N ALA A 30 -33.49 -19.66 -12.38
CA ALA A 30 -34.75 -20.41 -12.42
C ALA A 30 -35.60 -20.14 -11.18
N ARG A 31 -34.97 -20.02 -9.99
CA ARG A 31 -35.67 -19.76 -8.74
C ARG A 31 -36.18 -18.32 -8.65
N ILE A 32 -35.42 -17.35 -9.17
CA ILE A 32 -35.86 -15.95 -9.26
C ILE A 32 -37.08 -15.87 -10.19
N LYS A 33 -37.02 -16.52 -11.36
CA LYS A 33 -38.14 -16.55 -12.31
C LYS A 33 -39.41 -17.20 -11.74
N GLU A 34 -39.26 -18.23 -10.92
CA GLU A 34 -40.37 -18.86 -10.18
C GLU A 34 -40.96 -17.92 -9.11
N LEU A 35 -40.10 -17.21 -8.38
CA LEU A 35 -40.51 -16.27 -7.34
C LEU A 35 -41.14 -14.98 -7.90
N GLU A 36 -40.73 -14.56 -9.10
CA GLU A 36 -41.31 -13.44 -9.83
C GLU A 36 -42.66 -13.80 -10.47
N ALA A 37 -42.90 -15.08 -10.75
CA ALA A 37 -44.15 -15.58 -11.32
C ALA A 37 -45.28 -15.75 -10.28
N ASP A 38 -45.03 -15.56 -8.98
CA ASP A 38 -46.02 -15.64 -7.91
C ASP A 38 -46.47 -14.23 -7.43
N PRO A 39 -47.65 -13.74 -7.84
CA PRO A 39 -48.12 -12.40 -7.49
C PRO A 39 -48.56 -12.25 -6.02
N GLN A 40 -48.62 -13.33 -5.24
CA GLN A 40 -49.14 -13.31 -3.87
C GLN A 40 -48.08 -13.02 -2.79
N ARG A 41 -46.78 -12.94 -3.14
CA ARG A 41 -45.70 -12.67 -2.18
C ARG A 41 -45.20 -11.23 -2.12
N THR A 42 -45.56 -10.36 -3.06
CA THR A 42 -45.06 -8.98 -3.13
C THR A 42 -45.80 -7.97 -2.23
N SER A 43 -46.75 -8.40 -1.39
CA SER A 43 -47.57 -7.49 -0.56
C SER A 43 -47.18 -7.40 0.93
N GLN A 44 -46.08 -8.01 1.39
CA GLN A 44 -45.60 -7.79 2.76
C GLN A 44 -44.34 -6.91 2.78
N LYS A 45 -44.57 -5.61 2.59
CA LYS A 45 -43.64 -4.56 3.03
C LYS A 45 -43.84 -4.38 4.55
N PRO A 46 -42.81 -4.45 5.40
CA PRO A 46 -42.97 -4.11 6.81
C PRO A 46 -43.03 -2.59 6.95
N THR A 47 -44.22 -2.06 7.25
CA THR A 47 -44.40 -0.64 7.57
C THR A 47 -44.15 -0.42 9.06
N ALA A 48 -43.11 0.36 9.36
CA ALA A 48 -42.81 0.89 10.68
C ALA A 48 -43.85 1.96 11.09
N ALA A 49 -44.90 1.56 11.82
CA ALA A 49 -45.77 2.48 12.57
C ALA A 49 -46.77 1.71 13.45
N ALA A 50 -46.35 1.29 14.65
CA ALA A 50 -47.25 1.04 15.79
C ALA A 50 -46.43 0.73 17.05
N LEU A 51 -45.62 1.69 17.50
CA LEU A 51 -45.28 1.78 18.93
C LEU A 51 -46.28 2.76 19.54
N MET A 52 -47.14 2.25 20.43
CA MET A 52 -47.65 2.88 21.66
C MET A 52 -49.06 2.37 22.01
N SER A 53 -49.25 2.14 23.31
CA SER A 53 -50.51 1.85 24.02
C SER A 53 -50.95 0.38 23.95
N THR A 54 -51.24 -0.38 25.01
CA THR A 54 -51.45 -0.12 26.45
C THR A 54 -51.58 -1.49 27.15
N ALA A 55 -51.00 -1.65 28.35
CA ALA A 55 -51.42 -2.68 29.33
C ALA A 55 -52.82 -2.31 29.89
N PRO A 56 -53.64 -3.19 30.55
CA PRO A 56 -53.23 -4.00 31.73
C PRO A 56 -53.98 -5.34 32.00
N ASN A 57 -53.54 -6.01 33.10
CA ASN A 57 -54.22 -6.95 34.03
C ASN A 57 -54.74 -8.31 33.51
N VAL A 58 -54.29 -9.48 34.01
CA VAL A 58 -54.34 -10.09 35.37
C VAL A 58 -55.75 -10.52 35.82
N GLN A 59 -55.83 -11.83 36.10
CA GLN A 59 -56.86 -12.62 36.81
C GLN A 59 -58.13 -13.01 36.03
N ASP A 60 -58.25 -14.30 35.68
CA ASP A 60 -59.16 -15.24 36.37
C ASP A 60 -59.10 -16.67 35.80
N THR A 61 -58.89 -17.64 36.69
CA THR A 61 -59.27 -19.07 36.59
C THR A 61 -60.79 -19.21 36.82
N PRO A 62 -61.51 -20.33 36.50
CA PRO A 62 -61.00 -21.71 36.56
C PRO A 62 -61.56 -22.75 35.55
N SER A 63 -60.87 -23.91 35.58
CA SER A 63 -61.37 -25.29 35.37
C SER A 63 -62.09 -25.67 34.07
N SER A 64 -61.50 -26.61 33.32
CA SER A 64 -62.05 -27.98 33.22
C SER A 64 -61.07 -28.93 32.52
N SER A 65 -61.06 -30.13 33.08
CA SER A 65 -60.33 -31.36 32.76
C SER A 65 -60.34 -31.81 31.30
N THR A 66 -59.23 -32.39 30.85
CA THR A 66 -59.24 -33.76 30.31
C THR A 66 -57.84 -34.37 30.35
N SER A 67 -57.75 -35.47 31.07
CA SER A 67 -56.62 -36.35 31.23
C SER A 67 -56.47 -37.29 30.04
N VAL A 68 -55.25 -37.42 29.52
CA VAL A 68 -54.82 -38.63 28.81
C VAL A 68 -53.49 -39.08 29.39
N THR A 69 -53.57 -40.21 30.07
CA THR A 69 -52.51 -40.97 30.72
C THR A 69 -51.67 -41.68 29.66
N SER A 70 -50.34 -41.65 29.78
CA SER A 70 -49.46 -42.70 29.26
C SER A 70 -48.19 -42.76 30.11
N SER A 71 -48.04 -43.91 30.76
CA SER A 71 -47.16 -44.22 31.87
C SER A 71 -45.68 -44.21 31.53
N GLN A 72 -44.87 -43.52 32.35
CA GLN A 72 -43.43 -43.75 32.46
C GLN A 72 -43.19 -44.91 33.43
N THR A 73 -42.67 -46.02 32.93
CA THR A 73 -42.03 -47.04 33.77
C THR A 73 -40.55 -46.68 33.88
N ILE A 74 -40.17 -46.25 35.08
CA ILE A 74 -38.79 -46.04 35.52
C ILE A 74 -38.12 -47.41 35.63
N ILE A 75 -37.06 -47.64 34.86
CA ILE A 75 -36.08 -48.72 35.12
C ILE A 75 -34.81 -48.01 35.61
N PRO A 76 -34.29 -48.31 36.82
CA PRO A 76 -33.02 -47.79 37.27
C PRO A 76 -31.89 -48.60 36.63
N VAL A 77 -30.97 -47.95 35.91
CA VAL A 77 -29.77 -48.58 35.35
C VAL A 77 -28.54 -47.80 35.83
N ASP A 78 -27.58 -48.55 36.36
CA ASP A 78 -26.33 -48.16 37.02
C ASP A 78 -25.50 -47.07 36.31
N PRO A 79 -24.80 -46.19 37.06
CA PRO A 79 -23.98 -45.11 36.51
C PRO A 79 -22.56 -45.52 36.07
N GLU A 80 -22.22 -46.81 35.97
CA GLU A 80 -20.87 -47.29 35.59
C GLU A 80 -20.85 -48.11 34.29
N SER A 81 -21.44 -47.58 33.21
CA SER A 81 -21.22 -48.16 31.88
C SER A 81 -20.13 -47.39 31.14
N GLU A 82 -18.93 -47.98 31.05
CA GLU A 82 -17.85 -47.58 30.14
C GLU A 82 -18.35 -47.38 28.70
N VAL A 83 -19.46 -48.04 28.33
CA VAL A 83 -20.11 -47.90 27.02
C VAL A 83 -20.76 -46.53 26.85
N HIS A 84 -21.32 -45.92 27.91
CA HIS A 84 -21.91 -44.58 27.81
C HIS A 84 -20.84 -43.49 27.71
N GLN A 85 -19.72 -43.64 28.43
CA GLN A 85 -18.54 -42.78 28.27
C GLN A 85 -17.84 -43.00 26.91
N ALA A 86 -17.81 -44.23 26.39
CA ALA A 86 -17.26 -44.52 25.07
C ALA A 86 -18.15 -43.97 23.94
N VAL A 87 -19.47 -43.99 24.08
CA VAL A 87 -20.41 -43.39 23.10
C VAL A 87 -20.34 -41.86 23.14
N ILE A 88 -20.22 -41.24 24.32
CA ILE A 88 -19.96 -39.79 24.45
C ILE A 88 -18.56 -39.43 23.91
N GLY A 89 -17.57 -40.30 24.13
CA GLY A 89 -16.21 -40.18 23.60
C GLY A 89 -16.15 -40.29 22.07
N LEU A 90 -16.93 -41.20 21.47
CA LEU A 90 -17.04 -41.39 20.01
C LEU A 90 -17.86 -40.27 19.34
N LEU A 91 -18.86 -39.70 20.02
CA LEU A 91 -19.56 -38.49 19.57
C LEU A 91 -18.69 -37.22 19.62
N ARG A 92 -17.58 -37.24 20.35
CA ARG A 92 -16.57 -36.16 20.39
C ARG A 92 -15.53 -36.25 19.27
N ILE A 93 -15.50 -37.34 18.50
CA ILE A 93 -14.61 -37.53 17.33
C ILE A 93 -15.42 -37.39 16.03
N VAL A 94 -16.48 -36.58 16.06
CA VAL A 94 -17.01 -36.00 14.82
C VAL A 94 -16.13 -34.78 14.54
N PRO A 95 -15.38 -34.73 13.42
CA PRO A 95 -14.77 -33.47 12.99
C PRO A 95 -15.91 -32.48 12.89
N GLN A 96 -15.92 -31.46 13.76
CA GLN A 96 -16.93 -30.42 13.69
C GLN A 96 -16.84 -29.84 12.27
N LEU A 97 -17.91 -30.01 11.50
CA LEU A 97 -18.03 -29.36 10.20
C LEU A 97 -17.78 -27.87 10.44
N PRO A 98 -16.87 -27.21 9.69
CA PRO A 98 -16.53 -25.81 9.95
C PRO A 98 -17.81 -25.00 10.00
N THR A 99 -17.99 -24.23 11.08
CA THR A 99 -19.22 -23.46 11.26
C THR A 99 -19.37 -22.49 10.10
N GLN A 100 -20.60 -22.10 9.77
CA GLN A 100 -20.84 -21.13 8.69
C GLN A 100 -20.03 -19.82 8.92
N GLN A 101 -19.80 -19.46 10.19
CA GLN A 101 -18.96 -18.34 10.58
C GLN A 101 -17.48 -18.58 10.25
N ASP A 102 -16.93 -19.76 10.55
CA ASP A 102 -15.54 -20.11 10.22
C ASP A 102 -15.28 -20.08 8.70
N GLN A 103 -16.27 -20.49 7.90
CA GLN A 103 -16.17 -20.43 6.44
C GLN A 103 -16.16 -19.00 5.91
N ILE A 104 -16.92 -18.09 6.55
CA ILE A 104 -16.93 -16.66 6.19
C ILE A 104 -15.59 -16.02 6.55
N THR A 105 -15.11 -16.22 7.79
CA THR A 105 -13.81 -15.67 8.23
C THR A 105 -12.68 -16.17 7.35
N ARG A 106 -12.67 -17.46 6.99
CA ARG A 106 -11.69 -18.00 6.05
C ARG A 106 -11.74 -17.33 4.68
N ARG A 107 -12.93 -17.11 4.12
CA ARG A 107 -13.08 -16.40 2.84
C ARG A 107 -12.58 -14.95 2.94
N ILE A 108 -12.80 -14.29 4.08
CA ILE A 108 -12.30 -12.93 4.34
C ILE A 108 -10.78 -12.91 4.39
N GLY A 109 -10.16 -13.87 5.09
CA GLY A 109 -8.71 -14.05 5.09
C GLY A 109 -8.14 -14.29 3.69
N GLU A 110 -8.73 -15.22 2.93
CA GLU A 110 -8.33 -15.51 1.54
C GLU A 110 -8.45 -14.29 0.62
N GLU A 111 -9.44 -13.41 0.84
CA GLU A 111 -9.57 -12.16 0.10
C GLU A 111 -8.52 -11.12 0.55
N GLY A 112 -8.25 -11.02 1.86
CA GLY A 112 -7.19 -10.19 2.42
C GLY A 112 -5.81 -10.55 1.88
N GLU A 113 -5.52 -11.85 1.74
CA GLU A 113 -4.30 -12.36 1.09
C GLU A 113 -4.17 -11.89 -0.35
N ARG A 114 -5.27 -11.91 -1.13
CA ARG A 114 -5.27 -11.44 -2.53
C ARG A 114 -5.04 -9.94 -2.63
N ILE A 115 -5.70 -9.17 -1.77
CA ILE A 115 -5.53 -7.71 -1.69
C ILE A 115 -4.06 -7.40 -1.36
N ASN A 116 -3.51 -8.02 -0.32
CA ASN A 116 -2.13 -7.79 0.11
C ASN A 116 -1.11 -8.25 -0.95
N ALA A 117 -1.36 -9.37 -1.63
CA ALA A 117 -0.51 -9.86 -2.72
C ALA A 117 -0.50 -8.90 -3.92
N PHE A 118 -1.67 -8.36 -4.30
CA PHE A 118 -1.78 -7.34 -5.35
C PHE A 118 -0.93 -6.12 -5.00
N TRP A 119 -1.14 -5.54 -3.80
CA TRP A 119 -0.45 -4.32 -3.40
C TRP A 119 1.05 -4.51 -3.18
N THR A 120 1.49 -5.69 -2.72
CA THR A 120 2.91 -6.02 -2.62
C THR A 120 3.57 -6.02 -4.00
N THR A 121 2.94 -6.67 -4.97
CA THR A 121 3.43 -6.69 -6.36
C THR A 121 3.41 -5.30 -6.97
N TYR A 122 2.37 -4.52 -6.69
CA TYR A 122 2.24 -3.14 -7.12
C TYR A 122 3.36 -2.25 -6.57
N ILE A 123 3.66 -2.32 -5.26
CA ILE A 123 4.76 -1.56 -4.64
C ILE A 123 6.10 -1.88 -5.32
N LEU A 124 6.37 -3.17 -5.56
CA LEU A 124 7.59 -3.60 -6.24
C LEU A 124 7.66 -3.05 -7.67
N ASP A 125 6.59 -3.15 -8.45
CA ASP A 125 6.51 -2.58 -9.80
C ASP A 125 6.81 -1.08 -9.81
N ARG A 126 6.14 -0.30 -8.94
CA ARG A 126 6.32 1.16 -8.86
C ARG A 126 7.73 1.56 -8.43
N GLY A 127 8.27 0.92 -7.40
CA GLY A 127 9.60 1.23 -6.88
C GLY A 127 10.71 0.85 -7.85
N TRP A 128 10.69 -0.39 -8.37
CA TRP A 128 11.76 -0.92 -9.20
C TRP A 128 11.73 -0.45 -10.65
N SER A 129 10.56 -0.08 -11.20
CA SER A 129 10.50 0.58 -12.50
C SER A 129 11.31 1.88 -12.50
N VAL A 130 11.15 2.69 -11.46
CA VAL A 130 11.92 3.93 -11.28
C VAL A 130 13.41 3.65 -11.11
N ALA A 131 13.77 2.62 -10.33
CA ALA A 131 15.17 2.25 -10.13
C ALA A 131 15.89 1.88 -11.44
N GLN A 132 15.16 1.34 -12.42
CA GLN A 132 15.69 0.99 -13.74
C GLN A 132 15.69 2.16 -14.74
N GLY A 133 15.26 3.36 -14.31
CA GLY A 133 15.08 4.50 -15.21
C GLY A 133 13.91 4.32 -16.19
N SER A 134 13.01 3.37 -15.91
CA SER A 134 11.77 3.16 -16.65
C SER A 134 10.61 3.82 -15.92
N HIS A 135 9.46 3.90 -16.59
CA HIS A 135 8.19 4.22 -15.95
C HIS A 135 7.40 2.94 -15.78
N ALA A 136 6.75 2.79 -14.62
CA ALA A 136 5.81 1.71 -14.44
C ALA A 136 4.72 1.86 -15.51
N ASN A 137 4.41 0.78 -16.22
CA ASN A 137 3.36 0.81 -17.22
C ASN A 137 2.03 1.09 -16.52
N ASP A 138 1.55 2.33 -16.57
CA ASP A 138 0.13 2.61 -16.38
C ASP A 138 -0.69 2.06 -17.56
N VAL A 139 0.00 1.75 -18.66
CA VAL A 139 -0.56 1.31 -19.93
C VAL A 139 -0.76 -0.20 -19.94
N PHE A 140 -1.60 -0.68 -19.03
CA PHE A 140 -2.58 -1.68 -19.41
C PHE A 140 -3.89 -0.92 -19.65
N LEU A 141 -4.04 -0.32 -20.84
CA LEU A 141 -5.33 0.00 -21.49
C LEU A 141 -6.51 0.44 -20.57
N GLY A 142 -6.35 1.49 -19.77
CA GLY A 142 -7.48 2.03 -18.99
C GLY A 142 -8.01 1.09 -17.90
N VAL A 143 -7.21 0.13 -17.42
CA VAL A 143 -7.55 -0.72 -16.27
C VAL A 143 -7.48 0.14 -15.01
N GLN A 144 -8.66 0.49 -14.49
CA GLN A 144 -8.80 1.13 -13.19
C GLN A 144 -8.42 0.13 -12.10
N ILE A 145 -7.56 0.57 -11.17
CA ILE A 145 -7.27 -0.23 -9.97
C ILE A 145 -8.44 -0.04 -9.03
N ASP A 146 -9.31 -1.04 -9.01
CA ASP A 146 -10.51 -1.06 -8.17
C ASP A 146 -10.31 -1.86 -6.88
N THR A 147 -9.10 -2.36 -6.64
CA THR A 147 -8.73 -3.03 -5.39
C THR A 147 -8.64 -2.00 -4.25
N PRO A 148 -9.27 -2.23 -3.08
CA PRO A 148 -9.23 -1.28 -1.98
C PRO A 148 -7.85 -1.25 -1.33
N TRP A 149 -7.54 -0.18 -0.59
CA TRP A 149 -6.28 -0.12 0.15
C TRP A 149 -6.13 -1.31 1.09
N PRO A 150 -4.93 -1.90 1.17
CA PRO A 150 -4.68 -3.10 1.96
C PRO A 150 -4.76 -2.79 3.46
N GLN A 151 -5.11 -3.79 4.27
CA GLN A 151 -5.06 -3.73 5.72
C GLN A 151 -4.00 -4.71 6.24
N GLU A 152 -3.66 -4.57 7.53
CA GLU A 152 -2.84 -5.58 8.21
C GLU A 152 -3.51 -6.95 8.16
N MET A 153 -2.73 -8.02 8.00
CA MET A 153 -3.27 -9.37 7.84
C MET A 153 -4.16 -9.78 9.02
N GLY A 154 -3.77 -9.40 10.25
CA GLY A 154 -4.55 -9.67 11.46
C GLY A 154 -5.99 -9.12 11.40
N SER A 155 -6.21 -7.98 10.74
CA SER A 155 -7.55 -7.41 10.57
C SER A 155 -8.46 -8.32 9.74
N TYR A 156 -7.94 -8.95 8.69
CA TYR A 156 -8.70 -9.88 7.86
C TYR A 156 -8.98 -11.20 8.59
N GLU A 157 -8.02 -11.70 9.36
CA GLU A 157 -8.17 -12.91 10.18
C GLU A 157 -9.24 -12.73 11.27
N GLU A 158 -9.40 -11.51 11.79
CA GLU A 158 -10.46 -11.12 12.72
C GLU A 158 -11.84 -10.96 12.04
N GLY A 159 -11.91 -11.12 10.71
CA GLY A 159 -13.14 -11.01 9.93
C GLY A 159 -13.52 -9.57 9.57
N SER A 160 -12.60 -8.61 9.70
CA SER A 160 -12.79 -7.25 9.20
C SER A 160 -12.59 -7.23 7.69
N LEU A 161 -13.56 -6.63 6.98
CA LEU A 161 -13.40 -6.26 5.58
C LEU A 161 -13.44 -4.74 5.46
N PRO A 162 -12.68 -4.15 4.53
CA PRO A 162 -12.90 -2.77 4.12
C PRO A 162 -14.36 -2.60 3.71
N SER A 163 -15.05 -1.59 4.23
CA SER A 163 -16.43 -1.30 3.78
C SER A 163 -16.49 -0.88 2.32
N GLU A 164 -15.34 -0.51 1.74
CA GLU A 164 -15.11 -0.22 0.33
C GLU A 164 -14.71 -1.46 -0.47
N LEU A 165 -15.31 -2.63 -0.21
CA LEU A 165 -15.00 -3.86 -0.99
C LEU A 165 -15.19 -3.68 -2.51
N ARG A 166 -15.95 -2.64 -2.90
CA ARG A 166 -16.00 -2.09 -4.25
C ARG A 166 -15.46 -0.67 -4.24
N SER A 167 -14.15 -0.50 -4.07
CA SER A 167 -13.49 0.75 -4.41
C SER A 167 -13.52 0.93 -5.92
N PHE A 168 -13.50 2.18 -6.36
CA PHE A 168 -13.44 2.52 -7.77
C PHE A 168 -12.27 3.46 -7.96
N ASN A 169 -11.36 3.08 -8.86
CA ASN A 169 -10.23 3.92 -9.25
C ASN A 169 -9.39 4.41 -8.04
N THR A 170 -9.10 3.48 -7.11
CA THR A 170 -8.51 3.71 -5.77
C THR A 170 -7.31 4.66 -5.80
N VAL A 171 -6.37 4.43 -6.73
CA VAL A 171 -5.16 5.26 -6.81
C VAL A 171 -5.47 6.69 -7.27
N ASN A 172 -6.36 6.86 -8.25
CA ASN A 172 -6.68 8.18 -8.77
C ASN A 172 -7.51 8.99 -7.77
N THR A 173 -8.41 8.35 -7.02
CA THR A 173 -9.18 9.00 -5.96
C THR A 173 -8.25 9.55 -4.89
N PHE A 174 -7.25 8.78 -4.43
CA PHE A 174 -6.18 9.26 -3.56
C PHE A 174 -5.40 10.45 -4.13
N LEU A 175 -5.05 10.42 -5.42
CA LEU A 175 -4.32 11.52 -6.08
C LEU A 175 -5.16 12.78 -6.29
N GLN A 176 -6.49 12.68 -6.22
CA GLN A 176 -7.41 13.81 -6.32
C GLN A 176 -7.75 14.41 -4.96
N ASP A 177 -8.02 13.56 -3.97
CA ASP A 177 -8.35 13.96 -2.61
C ASP A 177 -7.72 13.00 -1.59
N PRO A 178 -6.56 13.35 -1.00
CA PRO A 178 -5.89 12.49 -0.02
C PRO A 178 -6.67 12.39 1.31
N ALA A 179 -7.60 13.31 1.59
CA ALA A 179 -8.39 13.34 2.82
C ALA A 179 -9.70 12.54 2.72
N ALA A 180 -10.23 12.31 1.50
CA ALA A 180 -11.50 11.63 1.28
C ALA A 180 -11.49 10.13 1.69
N GLU A 181 -10.34 9.48 1.71
CA GLU A 181 -10.24 8.00 1.77
C GLU A 181 -9.80 7.43 3.13
N THR A 182 -9.86 8.18 4.22
CA THR A 182 -9.46 7.64 5.55
C THR A 182 -10.60 7.54 6.58
N PRO A 183 -11.60 6.66 6.38
CA PRO A 183 -12.49 6.26 7.47
C PRO A 183 -11.83 5.31 8.49
N TYR A 184 -10.75 4.62 8.12
CA TYR A 184 -10.14 3.55 8.93
C TYR A 184 -8.79 3.96 9.50
N ASN A 185 -8.82 4.43 10.75
CA ASN A 185 -7.68 4.83 11.58
C ASN A 185 -6.78 3.68 12.07
N ALA A 186 -6.71 2.56 11.35
CA ALA A 186 -5.63 1.61 11.56
C ALA A 186 -4.46 2.07 10.69
N ILE A 187 -3.28 2.25 11.28
CA ILE A 187 -2.03 2.51 10.58
C ILE A 187 -1.72 1.24 9.76
N SER A 188 -2.39 1.08 8.62
CA SER A 188 -2.06 0.00 7.69
C SER A 188 -0.74 0.38 7.08
N THR A 189 0.30 -0.28 7.55
CA THR A 189 1.66 -0.03 7.10
C THR A 189 1.64 -0.20 5.59
N ILE A 190 1.29 -1.40 5.09
CA ILE A 190 1.23 -1.77 3.67
C ILE A 190 0.51 -0.73 2.78
N ALA A 191 -0.59 -0.13 3.25
CA ALA A 191 -1.29 0.91 2.50
C ALA A 191 -0.45 2.18 2.36
N PHE A 192 0.23 2.62 3.43
CA PHE A 192 1.10 3.78 3.38
C PHE A 192 2.28 3.59 2.43
N ARG A 193 2.92 2.41 2.36
CA ARG A 193 3.99 2.19 1.35
C ARG A 193 3.44 2.11 -0.05
N ALA A 194 2.26 1.55 -0.27
CA ALA A 194 1.62 1.57 -1.59
C ALA A 194 1.37 3.01 -2.06
N LYS A 195 0.82 3.86 -1.19
CA LYS A 195 0.64 5.30 -1.46
C LYS A 195 1.97 6.01 -1.70
N ALA A 196 2.98 5.80 -0.85
CA ALA A 196 4.29 6.43 -0.99
C ALA A 196 5.01 6.01 -2.30
N ALA A 197 4.97 4.71 -2.65
CA ALA A 197 5.52 4.19 -3.90
C ALA A 197 4.80 4.77 -5.13
N THR A 198 3.47 4.94 -5.05
CA THR A 198 2.68 5.64 -6.09
C THR A 198 3.19 7.07 -6.27
N LEU A 199 3.30 7.84 -5.19
CA LEU A 199 3.72 9.24 -5.27
C LEU A 199 5.15 9.37 -5.82
N PHE A 200 6.06 8.49 -5.40
CA PHE A 200 7.43 8.44 -5.89
C PHE A 200 7.52 8.15 -7.39
N GLU A 201 6.74 7.18 -7.88
CA GLU A 201 6.68 6.87 -9.30
C GLU A 201 6.11 8.04 -10.10
N ARG A 202 5.00 8.62 -9.64
CA ARG A 202 4.35 9.79 -10.29
C ARG A 202 5.28 11.00 -10.35
N ALA A 203 5.96 11.32 -9.26
CA ALA A 203 6.91 12.42 -9.22
C ALA A 203 8.08 12.18 -10.18
N THR A 204 8.61 10.96 -10.22
CA THR A 204 9.66 10.58 -11.17
C THR A 204 9.20 10.70 -12.61
N ARG A 205 7.95 10.32 -12.91
CA ARG A 205 7.36 10.42 -14.24
C ARG A 205 7.16 11.87 -14.68
N LEU A 206 6.66 12.74 -13.80
CA LEU A 206 6.56 14.17 -14.12
C LEU A 206 7.94 14.79 -14.34
N ALA A 207 8.93 14.39 -13.53
CA ALA A 207 10.31 14.85 -13.68
C ALA A 207 10.90 14.43 -15.03
N SER A 208 10.67 13.19 -15.49
CA SER A 208 11.17 12.73 -16.79
C SER A 208 10.46 13.40 -17.98
N GLN A 209 9.15 13.65 -17.87
CA GLN A 209 8.39 14.41 -18.86
C GLN A 209 8.92 15.83 -19.01
N TRP A 210 9.34 16.45 -17.91
CA TRP A 210 10.02 17.74 -17.95
C TRP A 210 11.37 17.64 -18.67
N THR A 211 12.27 16.76 -18.21
CA THR A 211 13.65 16.70 -18.73
C THR A 211 13.73 16.27 -20.20
N HIS A 212 12.90 15.31 -20.62
CA HIS A 212 12.94 14.75 -21.98
C HIS A 212 11.92 15.36 -22.94
N GLY A 213 10.90 16.07 -22.43
CA GLY A 213 9.83 16.65 -23.24
C GLY A 213 9.89 18.18 -23.28
N LEU A 214 9.61 18.81 -22.15
CA LEU A 214 9.35 20.27 -22.09
C LEU A 214 10.62 21.12 -22.02
N GLN A 215 11.65 20.68 -21.29
CA GLN A 215 12.88 21.44 -21.09
C GLN A 215 13.65 21.74 -22.41
N PRO A 216 13.86 20.76 -23.32
CA PRO A 216 14.56 21.03 -24.58
C PRO A 216 13.86 22.09 -25.45
N LEU A 217 12.54 22.23 -25.32
CA LEU A 217 11.74 23.20 -26.08
C LEU A 217 11.96 24.64 -25.58
N LEU A 218 12.33 24.82 -24.30
CA LEU A 218 12.65 26.12 -23.71
C LEU A 218 14.10 26.56 -24.02
N GLU A 219 15.00 25.60 -24.25
CA GLU A 219 16.42 25.86 -24.54
C GLU A 219 16.71 26.07 -26.03
N LEU A 220 15.69 26.03 -26.90
CA LEU A 220 15.87 26.32 -28.32
C LEU A 220 16.34 27.78 -28.53
N PRO A 221 17.45 28.01 -29.26
CA PRO A 221 17.89 29.35 -29.58
C PRO A 221 16.78 30.09 -30.33
N LEU A 222 16.53 31.36 -29.97
CA LEU A 222 15.72 32.30 -30.76
C LEU A 222 16.45 32.69 -32.06
N GLN A 223 16.89 31.70 -32.84
CA GLN A 223 17.56 31.90 -34.12
C GLN A 223 16.49 31.94 -35.21
N GLU A 224 16.31 33.12 -35.81
CA GLU A 224 15.49 33.47 -36.98
C GLU A 224 14.42 32.43 -37.33
N ALA A 225 13.22 32.61 -36.76
CA ALA A 225 12.06 31.78 -36.99
C ALA A 225 11.86 31.48 -38.49
N ASP A 226 12.12 30.23 -38.90
CA ASP A 226 11.56 29.70 -40.13
C ASP A 226 10.03 29.77 -39.98
N PRO A 227 9.32 30.56 -40.81
CA PRO A 227 7.87 30.71 -40.71
C PRO A 227 7.10 29.40 -40.95
N ALA A 228 7.77 28.33 -41.40
CA ALA A 228 7.23 27.00 -41.56
C ALA A 228 7.56 26.03 -40.42
N ALA A 229 8.40 26.43 -39.45
CA ALA A 229 8.71 25.59 -38.29
C ALA A 229 7.48 25.46 -37.37
N PRO A 230 7.20 24.27 -36.81
CA PRO A 230 6.17 24.11 -35.80
C PRO A 230 6.43 25.08 -34.65
N LEU A 231 5.43 25.89 -34.31
CA LEU A 231 5.49 26.73 -33.12
C LEU A 231 5.84 25.86 -31.90
N PRO A 232 6.56 26.41 -30.90
CA PRO A 232 6.71 25.72 -29.62
C PRO A 232 5.33 25.29 -29.09
N PRO A 233 5.27 24.21 -28.28
CA PRO A 233 4.01 23.71 -27.74
C PRO A 233 3.19 24.85 -27.16
N ALA A 234 1.89 24.83 -27.42
CA ALA A 234 1.01 25.90 -26.97
C ALA A 234 1.17 26.07 -25.46
N MET A 235 1.14 27.32 -24.96
CA MET A 235 1.22 27.62 -23.52
C MET A 235 0.27 26.75 -22.67
N SER A 236 -0.85 26.29 -23.23
CA SER A 236 -1.80 25.37 -22.59
C SER A 236 -1.20 24.02 -22.17
N GLU A 237 -0.20 23.48 -22.88
CA GLU A 237 0.48 22.23 -22.49
C GLU A 237 1.34 22.44 -21.24
N PHE A 238 2.04 23.58 -21.16
CA PHE A 238 2.76 23.98 -19.96
C PHE A 238 1.80 24.21 -18.78
N ASP A 239 0.69 24.92 -18.99
CA ASP A 239 -0.32 25.15 -17.95
C ASP A 239 -0.86 23.84 -17.39
N GLY A 240 -1.20 22.88 -18.27
CA GLY A 240 -1.67 21.55 -17.86
C GLY A 240 -0.62 20.73 -17.10
N PHE A 241 0.67 20.86 -17.45
CA PHE A 241 1.77 20.21 -16.74
C PHE A 241 1.93 20.78 -15.33
N TYR A 242 1.96 22.10 -15.17
CA TYR A 242 2.10 22.72 -13.85
C TYR A 242 0.92 22.40 -12.94
N VAL A 243 -0.31 22.33 -13.46
CA VAL A 243 -1.47 21.88 -12.67
C VAL A 243 -1.24 20.49 -12.08
N GLN A 244 -0.70 19.55 -12.86
CA GLN A 244 -0.37 18.20 -12.37
C GLN A 244 0.72 18.23 -11.29
N VAL A 245 1.74 19.06 -11.47
CA VAL A 245 2.82 19.26 -10.49
C VAL A 245 2.27 19.82 -9.18
N TYR A 246 1.48 20.89 -9.22
CA TYR A 246 0.89 21.50 -8.03
C TYR A 246 -0.05 20.55 -7.30
N GLN A 247 -0.86 19.79 -8.05
CA GLN A 247 -1.74 18.79 -7.48
C GLN A 247 -0.93 17.70 -6.76
N LEU A 248 0.13 17.17 -7.40
CA LEU A 248 0.96 16.14 -6.80
C LEU A 248 1.72 16.67 -5.56
N ASP A 249 2.23 17.89 -5.60
CA ASP A 249 2.90 18.55 -4.46
C ASP A 249 1.93 18.71 -3.26
N ALA A 250 0.68 19.11 -3.51
CA ALA A 250 -0.35 19.21 -2.49
C ALA A 250 -0.66 17.84 -1.85
N VAL A 251 -0.79 16.79 -2.66
CA VAL A 251 -1.01 15.42 -2.18
C VAL A 251 0.19 14.93 -1.37
N LEU A 252 1.41 15.16 -1.86
CA LEU A 252 2.65 14.79 -1.15
C LEU A 252 2.76 15.46 0.22
N ARG A 253 2.47 16.76 0.31
CA ARG A 253 2.49 17.49 1.58
C ARG A 253 1.40 17.03 2.55
N SER A 254 0.19 16.79 2.04
CA SER A 254 -0.89 16.23 2.87
C SER A 254 -0.54 14.82 3.38
N PHE A 255 0.02 13.98 2.52
CA PHE A 255 0.43 12.62 2.85
C PHE A 255 1.55 12.61 3.91
N THR A 256 2.62 13.37 3.69
CA THR A 256 3.75 13.46 4.62
C THR A 256 3.35 14.02 5.98
N ALA A 257 2.46 15.01 6.03
CA ALA A 257 1.90 15.53 7.28
C ALA A 257 1.04 14.50 8.03
N GLY A 258 0.47 13.52 7.32
CA GLY A 258 -0.34 12.44 7.89
C GLY A 258 0.44 11.20 8.32
N LEU A 259 1.74 11.11 8.03
CA LEU A 259 2.55 9.95 8.42
C LEU A 259 2.87 9.97 9.93
N LEU A 260 2.89 8.78 10.54
CA LEU A 260 3.35 8.61 11.91
C LEU A 260 4.82 9.02 12.01
N SER A 261 5.14 9.89 12.98
CA SER A 261 6.51 10.31 13.23
C SER A 261 7.35 9.14 13.76
N LEU A 262 8.61 9.05 13.32
CA LEU A 262 9.55 8.03 13.78
C LEU A 262 10.01 8.23 15.23
N ASP A 263 9.79 9.42 15.80
CA ASP A 263 10.19 9.76 17.18
C ASP A 263 9.17 9.32 18.24
N THR A 264 8.06 8.68 17.85
CA THR A 264 7.01 8.28 18.79
C THR A 264 7.42 7.07 19.62
N PRO A 265 6.95 6.96 20.87
CA PRO A 265 7.25 5.81 21.72
C PRO A 265 6.73 4.48 21.15
N GLU A 266 5.69 4.54 20.32
CA GLU A 266 5.14 3.39 19.59
C GLU A 266 6.16 2.76 18.63
N VAL A 267 6.98 3.61 17.99
CA VAL A 267 8.03 3.19 17.05
C VAL A 267 9.29 2.76 17.79
N ALA A 268 9.65 3.45 18.87
CA ALA A 268 10.88 3.18 19.62
C ALA A 268 11.00 1.73 20.15
N GLY A 269 9.86 1.09 20.47
CA GLY A 269 9.79 -0.29 20.93
C GLY A 269 9.50 -1.34 19.85
N ASN A 270 9.28 -0.92 18.60
CA ASN A 270 8.89 -1.81 17.51
C ASN A 270 9.81 -1.62 16.30
N VAL A 271 10.86 -2.45 16.25
CA VAL A 271 11.89 -2.44 15.19
C VAL A 271 11.28 -2.66 13.80
N GLU A 272 10.29 -3.54 13.67
CA GLU A 272 9.63 -3.83 12.40
C GLU A 272 8.83 -2.62 11.88
N LEU A 273 8.04 -1.99 12.76
CA LEU A 273 7.32 -0.76 12.44
C LEU A 273 8.27 0.39 12.09
N GLY A 274 9.38 0.52 12.81
CA GLY A 274 10.42 1.51 12.52
C GLY A 274 11.05 1.30 11.14
N ALA A 275 11.43 0.07 10.81
CA ALA A 275 11.94 -0.28 9.48
C ALA A 275 10.90 0.01 8.40
N TYR A 276 9.63 -0.27 8.70
CA TYR A 276 8.54 -0.02 7.78
C TYR A 276 8.40 1.45 7.43
N LEU A 277 8.27 2.28 8.48
CA LEU A 277 8.06 3.71 8.38
C LEU A 277 9.28 4.39 7.77
N LEU A 278 10.50 3.94 8.07
CA LEU A 278 11.72 4.48 7.45
C LEU A 278 11.64 4.42 5.92
N VAL A 279 11.28 3.27 5.36
CA VAL A 279 11.14 3.10 3.91
C VAL A 279 10.04 4.02 3.36
N THR A 280 8.89 4.10 4.03
CA THR A 280 7.74 4.93 3.61
C THR A 280 8.07 6.43 3.62
N HIS A 281 8.69 6.91 4.71
CA HIS A 281 9.20 8.28 4.81
C HIS A 281 10.23 8.56 3.72
N THR A 282 11.17 7.65 3.50
CA THR A 282 12.20 7.83 2.46
C THR A 282 11.59 7.88 1.06
N TYR A 283 10.60 7.04 0.74
CA TYR A 283 9.86 7.13 -0.53
C TYR A 283 9.21 8.50 -0.72
N ALA A 284 8.52 9.00 0.30
CA ALA A 284 7.83 10.29 0.23
C ALA A 284 8.81 11.47 0.06
N GLN A 285 9.92 11.44 0.78
CA GLN A 285 10.98 12.45 0.65
C GLN A 285 11.67 12.37 -0.71
N CYS A 286 11.95 11.17 -1.22
CA CYS A 286 12.46 11.01 -2.58
C CYS A 286 11.46 11.48 -3.64
N ALA A 287 10.15 11.32 -3.43
CA ALA A 287 9.13 11.85 -4.32
C ALA A 287 9.17 13.39 -4.37
N LEU A 288 9.28 14.05 -3.20
CA LEU A 288 9.48 15.49 -3.10
C LEU A 288 10.76 15.94 -3.81
N ILE A 289 11.89 15.25 -3.58
CA ILE A 289 13.14 15.50 -4.29
C ILE A 289 12.90 15.47 -5.80
N ARG A 290 12.36 14.36 -6.31
CA ARG A 290 12.14 14.16 -7.76
C ARG A 290 11.27 15.25 -8.37
N LEU A 291 10.20 15.67 -7.69
CA LEU A 291 9.32 16.72 -8.17
C LEU A 291 10.02 18.08 -8.24
N HIS A 292 10.86 18.39 -7.25
CA HIS A 292 11.45 19.74 -7.10
C HIS A 292 12.83 19.92 -7.74
N THR A 293 13.59 18.85 -8.06
CA THR A 293 14.95 18.95 -8.62
C THR A 293 15.05 19.75 -9.93
N HIS A 294 14.02 19.71 -10.78
CA HIS A 294 14.04 20.38 -12.10
C HIS A 294 13.02 21.52 -12.24
N LEU A 295 12.13 21.71 -11.27
CA LEU A 295 11.03 22.67 -11.31
C LEU A 295 11.28 23.93 -10.47
N GLU A 296 12.54 24.10 -10.03
CA GLU A 296 13.07 25.15 -9.16
C GLU A 296 12.67 26.58 -9.60
N PHE A 297 12.44 26.80 -10.90
CA PHE A 297 12.11 28.12 -11.45
C PHE A 297 10.67 28.59 -11.18
N SER A 298 9.70 27.68 -10.95
CA SER A 298 8.28 28.05 -10.98
C SER A 298 7.52 27.89 -9.65
N LEU A 299 8.08 27.18 -8.65
CA LEU A 299 7.31 26.72 -7.48
C LEU A 299 7.67 27.39 -6.15
N THR A 300 8.75 28.18 -6.06
CA THR A 300 9.27 28.61 -4.74
C THR A 300 9.55 30.10 -4.64
N THR A 301 8.99 30.71 -3.57
CA THR A 301 9.36 32.03 -3.03
C THR A 301 10.30 31.93 -1.83
N THR A 302 10.75 30.72 -1.48
CA THR A 302 11.54 30.41 -0.28
C THR A 302 13.04 30.42 -0.52
N ASP A 303 13.81 30.77 0.52
CA ASP A 303 15.28 30.94 0.49
C ASP A 303 16.05 29.60 0.37
N GLU A 304 15.46 28.48 0.81
CA GLU A 304 16.06 27.13 0.70
C GLU A 304 15.34 26.28 -0.35
N ARG A 305 16.13 25.52 -1.12
CA ARG A 305 15.62 24.58 -2.13
C ARG A 305 14.81 23.45 -1.47
N GLN A 306 13.63 23.17 -2.02
CA GLN A 306 12.73 22.17 -1.46
C GLN A 306 13.28 20.74 -1.55
N ASP A 307 14.02 20.42 -2.60
CA ASP A 307 14.69 19.12 -2.75
C ASP A 307 15.79 18.92 -1.69
N LEU A 308 16.57 19.94 -1.38
CA LEU A 308 17.57 19.89 -0.32
C LEU A 308 16.93 19.72 1.06
N ARG A 309 15.84 20.43 1.33
CA ARG A 309 15.07 20.25 2.58
C ARG A 309 14.56 18.81 2.71
N ALA A 310 13.94 18.27 1.66
CA ALA A 310 13.45 16.89 1.66
C ALA A 310 14.59 15.86 1.87
N ALA A 311 15.76 16.11 1.28
CA ALA A 311 16.95 15.28 1.49
C ALA A 311 17.42 15.29 2.96
N LYS A 312 17.45 16.46 3.61
CA LYS A 312 17.78 16.58 5.04
C LYS A 312 16.77 15.82 5.92
N GLU A 313 15.47 15.96 5.63
CA GLU A 313 14.42 15.24 6.36
C GLU A 313 14.57 13.71 6.22
N ALA A 314 14.92 13.21 5.02
CA ALA A 314 15.22 11.79 4.81
C ALA A 314 16.46 11.32 5.59
N ALA A 315 17.52 12.11 5.60
CA ALA A 315 18.75 11.79 6.34
C ALA A 315 18.56 11.85 7.87
N ASP A 316 17.71 12.76 8.36
CA ASP A 316 17.35 12.79 9.78
C ASP A 316 16.47 11.59 10.17
N ALA A 317 15.59 11.10 9.28
CA ALA A 317 14.81 9.89 9.51
C ALA A 317 15.67 8.65 9.80
N ILE A 318 16.84 8.54 9.16
CA ILE A 318 17.83 7.48 9.41
C ILE A 318 18.30 7.48 10.87
N SER A 319 18.47 8.67 11.47
CA SER A 319 18.99 8.83 12.83
C SER A 319 17.94 8.50 13.91
N LYS A 320 16.66 8.41 13.53
CA LYS A 320 15.53 8.18 14.44
C LYS A 320 15.25 6.70 14.70
N VAL A 321 15.87 5.81 13.93
CA VAL A 321 15.64 4.37 13.96
C VAL A 321 16.92 3.61 14.33
N GLN A 322 16.75 2.47 15.00
CA GLN A 322 17.86 1.63 15.45
C GLN A 322 18.28 0.65 14.34
N LEU A 323 19.03 1.17 13.35
CA LEU A 323 19.46 0.39 12.19
C LEU A 323 20.26 -0.88 12.56
N THR A 324 21.04 -0.84 13.64
CA THR A 324 21.85 -1.99 14.07
C THR A 324 21.00 -3.18 14.54
N GLU A 325 19.76 -2.94 14.93
CA GLU A 325 18.82 -3.99 15.36
C GLU A 325 17.96 -4.52 14.21
N MET A 326 18.09 -3.95 13.00
CA MET A 326 17.35 -4.36 11.81
C MET A 326 18.22 -5.30 10.96
N PRO A 327 17.94 -6.62 10.96
CA PRO A 327 18.79 -7.60 10.27
C PRO A 327 18.69 -7.52 8.75
N ILE A 328 17.51 -7.16 8.24
CA ILE A 328 17.22 -7.08 6.80
C ILE A 328 16.41 -5.82 6.57
N LEU A 329 16.83 -5.03 5.59
CA LEU A 329 16.18 -3.80 5.18
C LEU A 329 15.71 -3.93 3.73
N ASP A 330 14.64 -3.22 3.37
CA ASP A 330 14.12 -3.24 2.00
C ASP A 330 15.21 -2.76 1.02
N PRO A 331 15.63 -3.59 0.04
CA PRO A 331 16.73 -3.26 -0.86
C PRO A 331 16.47 -2.01 -1.70
N ILE A 332 15.22 -1.57 -1.87
CA ILE A 332 14.93 -0.32 -2.57
C ILE A 332 15.57 0.90 -1.89
N LEU A 333 15.83 0.85 -0.58
CA LEU A 333 16.49 1.94 0.13
C LEU A 333 17.88 2.24 -0.41
N ALA A 334 18.57 1.28 -1.04
CA ALA A 334 19.83 1.57 -1.70
C ALA A 334 19.67 2.61 -2.83
N ILE A 335 18.57 2.51 -3.58
CA ILE A 335 18.25 3.46 -4.66
C ILE A 335 17.77 4.78 -4.07
N LEU A 336 16.87 4.74 -3.08
CA LEU A 336 16.31 5.94 -2.48
C LEU A 336 17.38 6.78 -1.76
N TRP A 337 18.24 6.14 -0.96
CA TRP A 337 19.36 6.82 -0.30
C TRP A 337 20.42 7.31 -1.28
N SER A 338 20.60 6.64 -2.43
CA SER A 338 21.42 7.16 -3.52
C SER A 338 20.87 8.46 -4.10
N VAL A 339 19.55 8.56 -4.28
CA VAL A 339 18.88 9.82 -4.70
C VAL A 339 19.13 10.93 -3.67
N VAL A 340 18.98 10.63 -2.37
CA VAL A 340 19.23 11.59 -1.28
C VAL A 340 20.71 12.03 -1.27
N GLY A 341 21.65 11.09 -1.36
CA GLY A 341 23.09 11.39 -1.36
C GLY A 341 23.51 12.30 -2.52
N ARG A 342 22.96 12.06 -3.72
CA ARG A 342 23.23 12.91 -4.89
C ARG A 342 22.77 14.35 -4.72
N VAL A 343 21.63 14.58 -4.05
CA VAL A 343 21.17 15.96 -3.75
C VAL A 343 22.18 16.71 -2.89
N PHE A 344 22.78 16.05 -1.89
CA PHE A 344 23.82 16.68 -1.06
C PHE A 344 25.08 16.97 -1.87
N ILE A 345 25.55 16.02 -2.68
CA ILE A 345 26.72 16.20 -3.55
C ILE A 345 26.49 17.37 -4.52
N ASP A 346 25.34 17.42 -5.18
CA ASP A 346 25.01 18.49 -6.13
C ASP A 346 24.86 19.85 -5.43
N SER A 347 24.34 19.86 -4.21
CA SER A 347 24.26 21.09 -3.40
C SER A 347 25.65 21.56 -2.98
N ILE A 348 26.56 20.66 -2.59
CA ILE A 348 27.96 20.99 -2.29
C ILE A 348 28.68 21.54 -3.53
N LYS A 349 28.42 20.98 -4.73
CA LYS A 349 28.98 21.47 -6.01
C LYS A 349 28.56 22.91 -6.32
N ARG A 350 27.33 23.29 -5.97
CA ARG A 350 26.77 24.63 -6.23
C ARG A 350 27.30 25.69 -5.25
N LEU A 351 27.75 25.29 -4.07
CA LEU A 351 28.30 26.22 -3.06
C LEU A 351 29.68 26.75 -3.45
N GLY A 352 29.88 28.05 -3.24
CA GLY A 352 31.14 28.74 -3.49
C GLY A 352 32.30 28.19 -2.64
N ASN A 353 33.55 28.45 -3.03
CA ASN A 353 34.72 27.98 -2.29
C ASN A 353 34.83 28.57 -0.87
N ASP A 354 34.24 29.75 -0.65
CA ASP A 354 34.28 30.46 0.64
C ASP A 354 33.21 29.98 1.63
N GLU A 355 32.24 29.17 1.18
CA GLU A 355 31.11 28.67 1.98
C GLU A 355 31.46 27.38 2.74
N VAL A 356 32.49 27.45 3.59
CA VAL A 356 33.02 26.28 4.31
C VAL A 356 31.99 25.68 5.29
N GLU A 357 31.30 26.52 6.07
CA GLU A 357 30.33 26.06 7.08
C GLU A 357 29.10 25.35 6.47
N PRO A 358 28.43 25.90 5.43
CA PRO A 358 27.39 25.17 4.72
C PRO A 358 27.87 23.86 4.11
N LYS A 359 29.08 23.83 3.51
CA LYS A 359 29.66 22.60 2.95
C LYS A 359 29.86 21.54 4.03
N ASN A 360 30.42 21.89 5.18
CA ASN A 360 30.61 20.97 6.30
C ASN A 360 29.28 20.41 6.80
N THR A 361 28.25 21.26 6.89
CA THR A 361 26.91 20.81 7.30
C THR A 361 26.35 19.77 6.33
N LEU A 362 26.46 20.01 5.02
CA LEU A 362 26.00 19.07 4.00
C LEU A 362 26.81 17.76 3.97
N LEU A 363 28.12 17.84 4.23
CA LEU A 363 28.96 16.64 4.38
C LEU A 363 28.50 15.78 5.55
N LEU A 364 28.16 16.37 6.70
CA LEU A 364 27.64 15.60 7.84
C LEU A 364 26.35 14.86 7.49
N TYR A 365 25.46 15.47 6.71
CA TYR A 365 24.25 14.81 6.22
C TYR A 365 24.57 13.68 5.23
N LEU A 366 25.51 13.89 4.30
CA LEU A 366 25.96 12.87 3.38
C LEU A 366 26.61 11.68 4.11
N ASP A 367 27.42 11.94 5.13
CA ASP A 367 28.07 10.91 5.95
C ASP A 367 27.05 10.07 6.71
N LYS A 368 25.95 10.67 7.21
CA LYS A 368 24.85 9.90 7.81
C LYS A 368 24.28 8.88 6.82
N VAL A 369 24.02 9.30 5.57
CA VAL A 369 23.46 8.44 4.53
C VAL A 369 24.46 7.36 4.12
N LEU A 370 25.71 7.74 3.87
CA LEU A 370 26.77 6.79 3.50
C LEU A 370 27.06 5.79 4.61
N GLY A 371 27.07 6.22 5.88
CA GLY A 371 27.24 5.36 7.04
C GLY A 371 26.13 4.32 7.14
N ALA A 372 24.87 4.74 6.97
CA ALA A 372 23.73 3.84 6.94
C ALA A 372 23.80 2.84 5.78
N MET A 373 24.14 3.28 4.57
CA MET A 373 24.30 2.38 3.43
C MET A 373 25.48 1.41 3.62
N SER A 374 26.59 1.88 4.19
CA SER A 374 27.79 1.09 4.44
C SER A 374 27.53 -0.03 5.46
N LEU A 375 26.69 0.23 6.48
CA LEU A 375 26.25 -0.77 7.44
C LEU A 375 25.66 -2.02 6.76
N TYR A 376 24.91 -1.86 5.66
CA TYR A 376 24.27 -2.95 4.92
C TYR A 376 25.03 -3.38 3.65
N SER A 377 26.20 -2.80 3.38
CA SER A 377 26.95 -3.09 2.15
C SER A 377 27.42 -4.55 2.05
N HIS A 378 27.67 -5.20 3.19
CA HIS A 378 28.09 -6.59 3.27
C HIS A 378 26.96 -7.60 3.00
N THR A 379 25.70 -7.22 3.28
CA THR A 379 24.50 -8.05 3.07
C THR A 379 23.76 -7.71 1.78
N SER A 380 23.96 -6.51 1.23
CA SER A 380 23.29 -6.03 0.02
C SER A 380 24.29 -5.53 -1.02
N VAL A 381 24.40 -6.29 -2.12
CA VAL A 381 25.22 -5.91 -3.28
C VAL A 381 24.78 -4.56 -3.85
N LEU A 382 23.47 -4.26 -3.79
CA LEU A 382 22.95 -2.99 -4.28
C LEU A 382 23.41 -1.83 -3.39
N MET A 383 23.39 -1.97 -2.06
CA MET A 383 23.94 -0.97 -1.15
C MET A 383 25.42 -0.74 -1.43
N SER A 384 26.22 -1.81 -1.52
CA SER A 384 27.65 -1.73 -1.84
C SER A 384 27.90 -0.97 -3.16
N SER A 385 27.17 -1.32 -4.23
CA SER A 385 27.29 -0.66 -5.53
C SER A 385 26.92 0.82 -5.48
N GLN A 386 25.87 1.19 -4.75
CA GLN A 386 25.43 2.59 -4.65
C GLN A 386 26.37 3.43 -3.77
N VAL A 387 26.92 2.87 -2.70
CA VAL A 387 27.96 3.52 -1.88
C VAL A 387 29.19 3.83 -2.72
N ALA A 388 29.69 2.85 -3.48
CA ALA A 388 30.85 3.05 -4.35
C ALA A 388 30.63 4.15 -5.40
N ALA A 389 29.42 4.23 -5.96
CA ALA A 389 29.06 5.30 -6.90
C ALA A 389 29.07 6.68 -6.23
N LEU A 390 28.44 6.83 -5.06
CA LEU A 390 28.41 8.10 -4.32
C LEU A 390 29.81 8.53 -3.86
N GLN A 391 30.65 7.59 -3.42
CA GLN A 391 32.04 7.87 -3.05
C GLN A 391 32.84 8.37 -4.26
N THR A 392 32.65 7.77 -5.43
CA THR A 392 33.27 8.23 -6.68
C THR A 392 32.85 9.66 -7.01
N ASP A 393 31.56 9.96 -6.90
CA ASP A 393 31.04 11.32 -7.12
C ASP A 393 31.60 12.33 -6.10
N LEU A 394 31.77 11.92 -4.84
CA LEU A 394 32.36 12.75 -3.79
C LEU A 394 33.84 13.05 -4.03
N LEU A 395 34.61 12.11 -4.58
CA LEU A 395 36.01 12.35 -4.94
C LEU A 395 36.18 13.47 -5.98
N THR A 396 35.16 13.69 -6.82
CA THR A 396 35.19 14.79 -7.80
C THR A 396 35.11 16.19 -7.16
N LEU A 397 34.65 16.27 -5.91
CA LEU A 397 34.42 17.54 -5.21
C LEU A 397 35.71 18.19 -4.66
N ASN A 398 36.83 17.46 -4.59
CA ASN A 398 38.12 17.94 -4.03
C ASN A 398 37.98 18.62 -2.65
N VAL A 399 37.00 18.20 -1.85
CA VAL A 399 36.78 18.67 -0.47
C VAL A 399 37.58 17.76 0.47
N PRO A 400 38.26 18.30 1.50
CA PRO A 400 38.99 17.48 2.47
C PRO A 400 38.01 16.52 3.18
N HIS A 401 38.15 15.23 2.90
CA HIS A 401 37.37 14.17 3.54
C HIS A 401 37.61 14.14 5.06
N PRO A 402 36.56 14.09 5.88
CA PRO A 402 36.61 13.44 7.17
C PRO A 402 36.09 11.98 7.04
N PHE A 403 36.93 11.04 7.46
CA PHE A 403 36.56 9.71 7.99
C PHE A 403 35.64 8.80 7.16
N ILE A 404 36.21 8.18 6.13
CA ILE A 404 35.84 6.78 5.80
C ILE A 404 36.46 5.90 6.89
N VAL A 405 35.65 5.44 7.84
CA VAL A 405 36.04 4.27 8.65
C VAL A 405 36.09 3.08 7.71
N MET A 406 37.25 2.45 7.70
CA MET A 406 37.60 1.34 6.83
C MET A 406 36.59 0.20 6.98
N ALA A 407 35.93 -0.15 5.89
CA ALA A 407 35.40 -1.48 5.68
C ALA A 407 36.50 -2.29 4.99
N ASP A 408 37.52 -2.66 5.75
CA ASP A 408 38.50 -3.69 5.41
C ASP A 408 38.88 -4.37 6.74
N GLU A 409 38.07 -5.36 7.13
CA GLU A 409 38.47 -6.58 7.85
C GLU A 409 37.37 -7.65 7.80
#